data_AF-A0A838HRM9-F1
#
_entry.id   AF-A0A838HRM9-F1
#
_cell.length_a   1.000
_cell.length_b   1.000
_cell.length_c   1.000
_cell.angle_alpha   90.00
_cell.angle_beta   90.00
_cell.angle_gamma   90.00
#
_symmetry.space_group_name_H-M   'P 1'
#
loop_
_entity.id
_entity.type
_entity.pdbx_description
1 polymer ?
#
loop_
_entity_poly.entity_id
_entity_poly.type
_entity_poly.pdbx_seq_one_letter_code
_entity_poly.pdbx_strand_id
1 'polypeptide(L)' 'LALAWCLRQRAVSSVIVGASRPGHVDDNVAAADLEVDAGLFARMDEILDPVAHR' A
#
# COMPACT_ATOMS: atom_id res chain seq x y z
N LEU A 1 -0.46 -3.60 3.97
CA LEU A 1 -1.25 -2.35 3.94
C LEU A 1 -0.66 -1.28 3.02
N ALA A 2 0.62 -0.91 3.11
CA ALA A 2 1.18 0.15 2.25
C ALA A 2 1.08 -0.14 0.75
N LEU A 3 1.35 -1.37 0.31
CA LEU A 3 1.22 -1.76 -1.10
C LEU A 3 -0.24 -1.71 -1.57
N ALA A 4 -1.18 -2.26 -0.80
CA ALA A 4 -2.61 -2.14 -1.06
C ALA A 4 -3.06 -0.68 -1.15
N TRP A 5 -2.54 0.18 -0.27
CA TRP A 5 -2.83 1.62 -0.26
C TRP A 5 -2.34 2.31 -1.54
N CYS A 6 -1.18 1.94 -2.08
CA CYS A 6 -0.72 2.44 -3.38
C CYS A 6 -1.57 1.90 -4.54
N LEU A 7 -1.85 0.58 -4.55
CA LEU A 7 -2.59 -0.10 -5.63
C LEU A 7 -4.06 0.30 -5.71
N ARG A 8 -4.65 0.85 -4.64
CA ARG A 8 -6.05 1.34 -4.67
C ARG A 8 -6.27 2.49 -5.66
N GLN A 9 -5.21 3.23 -6.02
CA GLN A 9 -5.32 4.39 -6.89
C GLN A 9 -5.50 3.96 -8.34
N ARG A 10 -6.57 4.42 -9.00
CA ARG A 10 -6.88 4.04 -10.39
C ARG A 10 -5.78 4.37 -11.41
N ALA A 11 -4.94 5.35 -11.11
CA ALA A 11 -3.80 5.74 -11.96
C ALA A 11 -2.57 4.83 -11.79
N VAL A 12 -2.54 3.98 -10.76
CA VAL A 12 -1.44 3.08 -10.45
C VAL A 12 -1.77 1.69 -10.97
N SER A 13 -1.03 1.23 -11.99
CA SER A 13 -1.20 -0.12 -12.55
C SER A 13 -0.34 -1.18 -11.84
N SER A 14 0.74 -0.76 -11.16
CA SER A 14 1.67 -1.65 -10.48
C SER A 14 2.50 -0.88 -9.44
N VAL A 15 3.04 -1.60 -8.46
CA VAL A 15 4.00 -1.09 -7.46
C VAL A 15 5.29 -1.90 -7.55
N ILE A 16 6.42 -1.22 -7.74
CA ILE A 16 7.74 -1.86 -7.77
C ILE A 16 8.24 -2.00 -6.33
N VAL A 17 8.60 -3.23 -5.94
CA VAL A 17 9.03 -3.56 -4.58
C VAL A 17 10.43 -4.17 -4.56
N GLY A 18 11.19 -3.87 -3.51
CA GLY A 18 12.44 -4.53 -3.20
C GLY A 18 12.26 -5.62 -2.12
N ALA A 19 13.05 -6.68 -2.20
CA ALA A 19 13.06 -7.75 -1.20
C ALA A 19 14.49 -8.27 -1.00
N SER A 20 14.88 -8.51 0.26
CA SER A 20 16.19 -9.05 0.64
C SER A 20 16.14 -10.52 1.07
N ARG A 21 14.94 -11.09 1.20
CA ARG A 21 14.71 -12.51 1.50
C ARG A 21 13.36 -12.98 0.92
N PRO A 22 13.18 -14.29 0.66
CA PRO A 22 11.98 -14.82 0.01
C PRO A 22 10.67 -14.42 0.68
N GLY A 23 10.58 -14.50 2.02
CA GLY A 23 9.35 -14.14 2.74
C GLY A 23 8.87 -12.70 2.52
N HIS A 24 9.76 -11.76 2.17
CA HIS A 24 9.31 -10.40 1.81
C HIS A 24 8.55 -10.38 0.48
N VAL A 25 8.91 -11.25 -0.46
CA VAL A 25 8.17 -11.37 -1.72
C VAL A 25 6.78 -11.93 -1.43
N ASP A 26 6.68 -12.94 -0.58
CA ASP A 26 5.40 -13.53 -0.16
C ASP A 26 4.50 -12.47 0.51
N ASP A 27 5.03 -11.71 1.47
CA ASP A 27 4.30 -10.63 2.14
C ASP A 27 3.88 -9.51 1.17
N ASN A 28 4.77 -9.15 0.23
CA ASN A 28 4.50 -8.10 -0.76
C ASN A 28 3.39 -8.50 -1.73
N VAL A 29 3.40 -9.76 -2.20
CA VAL A 29 2.37 -10.30 -3.10
C VAL A 29 1.04 -10.41 -2.36
N ALA A 30 1.03 -10.96 -1.15
CA ALA A 30 -0.18 -11.07 -0.34
C ALA A 30 -0.85 -9.70 -0.08
N ALA A 31 -0.06 -8.63 0.00
CA ALA A 31 -0.60 -7.29 0.17
C ALA A 31 -1.38 -6.75 -1.04
N ALA A 32 -1.16 -7.29 -2.25
CA ALA A 32 -1.91 -6.90 -3.45
C ALA A 32 -3.35 -7.46 -3.46
N ASP A 33 -3.58 -8.58 -2.77
CA ASP A 33 -4.86 -9.28 -2.71
C ASP A 33 -5.70 -8.90 -1.46
N LEU A 34 -5.22 -7.95 -0.64
CA LEU A 34 -5.94 -7.52 0.55
C LEU A 34 -7.18 -6.70 0.19
N GLU A 35 -8.34 -7.21 0.61
CA GLU A 35 -9.55 -6.40 0.70
C GLU A 35 -9.48 -5.52 1.94
N VAL A 36 -9.37 -4.21 1.74
CA VAL A 36 -9.22 -3.24 2.81
C VAL A 36 -10.39 -2.25 2.78
N ASP A 37 -10.98 -2.01 3.95
CA ASP A 37 -12.05 -1.03 4.12
C ASP A 37 -11.61 0.39 3.68
N ALA A 38 -12.48 1.07 2.94
CA ALA A 38 -12.21 2.41 2.44
C ALA A 38 -12.05 3.45 3.56
N GLY A 39 -12.74 3.26 4.69
CA GLY A 39 -12.61 4.11 5.87
C GLY A 39 -11.24 3.98 6.55
N LEU A 40 -10.67 2.77 6.59
CA LEU A 40 -9.29 2.59 7.07
C LEU A 40 -8.30 3.37 6.19
N PHE A 41 -8.50 3.30 4.88
CA PHE A 41 -7.71 4.01 3.90
C PHE A 41 -7.83 5.53 4.00
N ALA A 42 -9.01 6.08 4.27
CA ALA A 42 -9.20 7.49 4.55
C ALA A 42 -8.45 7.92 5.82
N ARG A 43 -8.53 7.12 6.89
CA ARG A 43 -7.81 7.38 8.15
C ARG A 43 -6.28 7.37 7.97
N MET A 44 -5.76 6.49 7.12
CA MET A 44 -4.33 6.49 6.78
C MET A 44 -3.92 7.79 6.09
N ASP A 45 -4.75 8.30 5.17
CA ASP A 45 -4.49 9.56 4.47
C ASP A 45 -4.44 10.73 5.47
N GLU A 46 -5.41 10.81 6.39
CA GLU A 46 -5.44 11.83 7.45
C GLU A 46 -4.20 11.81 8.34
N ILE A 47 -3.71 10.62 8.71
CA ILE A 47 -2.53 10.47 9.57
C ILE A 47 -1.26 10.91 8.84
N LEU A 48 -1.17 10.67 7.54
CA LEU A 48 0.03 10.92 6.73
C LEU A 48 0.06 12.30 6.08
N ASP A 49 -1.08 12.99 5.99
CA ASP A 49 -1.21 14.34 5.41
C ASP A 49 -0.12 15.33 5.87
N PRO A 50 0.25 15.43 7.17
CA PRO A 50 1.27 16.39 7.63
C PRO A 50 2.68 16.14 7.09
N VAL A 51 2.96 14.94 6.57
CA VAL A 51 4.28 14.55 6.05
C VAL A 51 4.27 14.26 4.54
N ALA A 52 3.10 14.13 3.92
CA ALA A 52 2.96 13.79 2.50
C ALA A 52 3.31 14.95 1.55
N HIS A 53 3.27 16.20 2.03
CA HIS A 53 3.47 17.41 1.22
C HIS A 53 4.82 18.11 1.44
N ARG A 54 5.86 17.36 1.83
CA ARG A 54 7.20 17.92 2.08
C ARG A 54 8.10 17.92 0.85
#